data_AF-A0A7X7AL91-F1
#
_entry.id   AF-A0A7X7AL91-F1
#
_cell.length_a   1.000
_cell.length_b   1.000
_cell.length_c   1.000
_cell.angle_alpha   90.00
_cell.angle_beta   90.00
_cell.angle_gamma   90.00
#
_symmetry.space_group_name_H-M   'P 1'
#
loop_
_entity.id
_entity.type
_entity.pdbx_description
1 polymer ?
#
loop_
_entity_poly.entity_id
_entity_poly.type
_entity_poly.pdbx_seq_one_letter_code
_entity_poly.pdbx_strand_id
1 'polypeptide(L)'
;MSKPAMRVAVTGAAGQIGYALLFRIASGEMLGKDQPVILQLLEIPDEKAQKALQGVMMELDDCAFPLLQGMTAHSDPREAFKDADIALLVGARPRGPGMERKDLLQVNAQIFTAQGRALNEVASRDVKVLVVGNPANTNAYIAMKSAPDLPAKNFTAMLRLDHNRALSQLAGKSGKAVADIEKLIVWGNHSPTMYPDIRYATVGGQSLAQLINDDAWNRDVFIPTVGKRGAAIIEARGLSSAASAANAAIDHIRDWVLGSNGKWV
;
A
#
# COMPACT_ATOMS: atom_id res chain seq x y z
N MET A 1 19.59 -6.79 23.63
CA MET A 1 18.43 -5.95 24.00
C MET A 1 17.51 -5.90 22.78
N SER A 2 16.21 -6.13 22.94
CA SER A 2 15.25 -5.99 21.84
C SER A 2 15.13 -4.53 21.42
N LYS A 3 14.94 -4.26 20.12
CA LYS A 3 14.67 -2.91 19.62
C LYS A 3 13.39 -2.37 20.27
N PRO A 4 13.25 -1.05 20.48
CA PRO A 4 11.98 -0.45 20.87
C PRO A 4 10.90 -0.81 19.84
N ALA A 5 9.66 -1.04 20.31
CA ALA A 5 8.56 -1.34 19.41
C ALA A 5 8.20 -0.12 18.56
N MET A 6 7.96 -0.35 17.27
CA MET A 6 7.44 0.68 16.37
C MET A 6 5.92 0.68 16.37
N ARG A 7 5.32 1.87 16.41
CA ARG A 7 3.86 2.04 16.33
C ARG A 7 3.42 2.13 14.87
N VAL A 8 2.56 1.20 14.47
CA VAL A 8 2.06 1.09 13.10
C VAL A 8 0.56 1.31 13.09
N ALA A 9 0.14 2.45 12.57
CA ALA A 9 -1.27 2.78 12.40
C ALA A 9 -1.79 2.27 11.05
N VAL A 10 -2.97 1.63 11.05
CA VAL A 10 -3.61 1.11 9.83
C VAL A 10 -5.07 1.52 9.81
N THR A 11 -5.50 2.24 8.77
CA THR A 11 -6.91 2.62 8.59
C THR A 11 -7.65 1.61 7.73
N GLY A 12 -8.97 1.48 7.89
CA GLY A 12 -9.72 0.43 7.18
C GLY A 12 -9.26 -0.97 7.59
N ALA A 13 -8.87 -1.13 8.86
CA ALA A 13 -8.19 -2.30 9.40
C ALA A 13 -9.04 -3.58 9.33
N ALA A 14 -10.37 -3.46 9.41
CA ALA A 14 -11.29 -4.60 9.27
C ALA A 14 -11.62 -4.92 7.79
N GLY A 15 -11.17 -4.10 6.85
CA GLY A 15 -11.33 -4.34 5.42
C GLY A 15 -10.47 -5.48 4.88
N GLN A 16 -10.77 -5.95 3.67
CA GLN A 16 -10.08 -7.10 3.05
C GLN A 16 -8.56 -6.90 2.87
N ILE A 17 -8.12 -5.68 2.55
CA ILE A 17 -6.68 -5.37 2.48
C ILE A 17 -6.07 -5.36 3.88
N GLY A 18 -6.75 -4.75 4.87
CA GLY A 18 -6.33 -4.77 6.27
C GLY A 18 -6.15 -6.20 6.77
N TYR A 19 -7.14 -7.06 6.54
CA TYR A 19 -7.08 -8.48 6.88
C TYR A 19 -5.89 -9.21 6.24
N ALA A 20 -5.54 -8.95 4.98
CA ALA A 20 -4.36 -9.58 4.36
C ALA A 20 -3.02 -8.94 4.78
N LEU A 21 -3.03 -7.74 5.34
CA LEU A 21 -1.86 -6.93 5.67
C LEU A 21 -1.40 -7.16 7.12
N LEU A 22 -2.32 -7.12 8.08
CA LEU A 22 -2.00 -7.02 9.51
C LEU A 22 -1.18 -8.22 10.02
N PHE A 23 -1.54 -9.44 9.64
CA PHE A 23 -0.80 -10.65 10.04
C PHE A 23 0.63 -10.66 9.52
N ARG A 24 0.88 -10.07 8.34
CA ARG A 24 2.23 -9.98 7.75
C ARG A 24 3.06 -8.87 8.38
N ILE A 25 2.42 -7.81 8.88
CA ILE A 25 3.07 -6.83 9.74
C ILE A 25 3.49 -7.51 11.06
N ALA A 26 2.55 -8.17 11.73
CA ALA A 26 2.77 -8.83 13.02
C ALA A 26 3.80 -9.98 12.95
N SER A 27 3.92 -10.66 11.81
CA SER A 27 4.94 -11.70 11.61
C SER A 27 6.37 -11.16 11.38
N GLY A 28 6.54 -9.83 11.30
CA GLY A 28 7.84 -9.17 11.05
C GLY A 28 8.23 -9.10 9.57
N GLU A 29 7.31 -9.38 8.64
CA GLU A 29 7.63 -9.34 7.22
C GLU A 29 7.84 -7.91 6.69
N MET A 30 7.15 -6.92 7.26
CA MET A 30 7.27 -5.52 6.84
C MET A 30 8.56 -4.85 7.34
N LEU A 31 8.91 -5.06 8.61
CA LEU A 31 9.95 -4.27 9.29
C LEU A 31 11.18 -5.08 9.73
N GLY A 32 11.18 -6.39 9.46
CA GLY A 32 12.26 -7.29 9.86
C GLY A 32 11.88 -8.19 11.03
N LYS A 33 12.60 -9.31 11.15
CA LYS A 33 12.32 -10.38 12.13
C LYS A 33 12.80 -10.05 13.55
N ASP A 34 13.38 -8.88 13.76
CA ASP A 34 13.92 -8.40 15.03
C ASP A 34 13.29 -7.07 15.47
N GLN A 35 12.25 -6.59 14.78
CA GLN A 35 11.57 -5.32 15.06
C GLN A 35 10.18 -5.59 15.67
N PRO A 36 10.00 -5.36 16.98
CA PRO A 36 8.68 -5.44 17.60
C PRO A 36 7.75 -4.33 17.09
N VAL A 37 6.45 -4.58 17.11
CA VAL A 37 5.41 -3.66 16.62
C VAL A 37 4.26 -3.53 17.62
N ILE A 38 3.65 -2.35 17.62
CA ILE A 38 2.35 -2.07 18.24
C ILE A 38 1.40 -1.65 17.14
N LEU A 39 0.26 -2.33 17.00
CA LEU A 39 -0.74 -2.01 15.98
C LEU A 39 -1.78 -1.01 16.51
N GLN A 40 -2.01 0.08 15.78
CA GLN A 40 -3.06 1.05 16.07
C GLN A 40 -4.08 1.02 14.94
N LEU A 41 -5.21 0.34 15.18
CA LEU A 41 -6.16 -0.03 14.14
C LEU A 41 -7.32 0.94 14.11
N LEU A 42 -7.54 1.61 12.98
CA LEU A 42 -8.64 2.55 12.79
C LEU A 42 -9.70 1.96 11.88
N GLU A 43 -10.95 1.99 12.35
CA GLU A 43 -12.15 1.80 11.55
C GLU A 43 -13.13 2.96 11.75
N ILE A 44 -14.13 3.06 10.87
CA ILE A 44 -15.20 4.06 11.04
C ILE A 44 -15.98 3.84 12.35
N PRO A 45 -16.61 4.88 12.92
CA PRO A 45 -17.46 4.78 14.11
C PRO A 45 -18.82 4.14 13.79
N ASP A 46 -18.80 2.96 13.16
CA ASP A 46 -19.95 2.13 12.86
C ASP A 46 -19.85 0.84 13.67
N GLU A 47 -20.93 0.44 14.34
CA GLU A 47 -20.94 -0.70 15.26
C GLU A 47 -20.52 -2.01 14.57
N LYS A 48 -20.98 -2.22 13.33
CA LYS A 48 -20.64 -3.43 12.57
C LYS A 48 -19.16 -3.43 12.17
N ALA A 49 -18.63 -2.29 11.72
CA ALA A 49 -17.20 -2.15 11.40
C ALA A 49 -16.31 -2.35 12.64
N GLN A 50 -16.68 -1.76 13.77
CA GLN A 50 -15.95 -1.93 15.04
C GLN A 50 -16.02 -3.37 15.55
N LYS A 51 -17.18 -4.04 15.45
CA LYS A 51 -17.31 -5.46 15.80
C LYS A 51 -16.47 -6.35 14.89
N ALA A 52 -16.43 -6.05 13.59
CA ALA A 52 -15.55 -6.76 12.66
C ALA A 52 -14.06 -6.54 13.01
N LEU A 53 -13.68 -5.33 13.40
CA LEU A 53 -12.33 -5.01 13.86
C LEU A 53 -11.94 -5.82 15.10
N GLN A 54 -12.84 -5.96 16.08
CA GLN A 54 -12.63 -6.84 17.22
C GLN A 54 -12.41 -8.31 16.79
N GLY A 55 -13.14 -8.78 15.77
CA GLY A 55 -12.93 -10.07 15.14
C GLY A 55 -11.49 -10.25 14.63
N VAL A 56 -10.99 -9.28 13.87
CA VAL A 56 -9.63 -9.30 13.34
C VAL A 56 -8.57 -9.28 14.45
N MET A 57 -8.81 -8.53 15.54
CA MET A 57 -7.92 -8.51 16.70
C MET A 57 -7.84 -9.86 17.40
N MET A 58 -8.98 -10.55 17.59
CA MET A 58 -8.99 -11.92 18.13
C MET A 58 -8.14 -12.87 17.29
N GLU A 59 -8.28 -12.82 15.95
CA GLU A 59 -7.46 -13.65 15.07
C GLU A 59 -5.95 -13.30 15.13
N LEU A 60 -5.59 -12.04 15.35
CA LEU A 60 -4.20 -11.62 15.55
C LEU A 60 -3.61 -12.17 16.86
N ASP A 61 -4.40 -12.18 17.94
CA ASP A 61 -4.01 -12.78 19.22
C ASP A 61 -3.84 -14.31 19.08
N ASP A 62 -4.77 -14.98 18.40
CA ASP A 62 -4.74 -16.43 18.18
C ASP A 62 -3.50 -16.89 17.38
N CYS A 63 -2.89 -16.00 16.60
CA CYS A 63 -1.66 -16.28 15.85
C CYS A 63 -0.39 -16.29 16.71
N ALA A 64 -0.46 -15.85 17.98
CA ALA A 64 0.66 -15.85 18.94
C ALA A 64 1.97 -15.23 18.39
N PHE A 65 1.87 -14.11 17.68
CA PHE A 65 3.04 -13.45 17.08
C PHE A 65 3.96 -12.85 18.15
N PRO A 66 5.23 -13.29 18.26
CA PRO A 66 6.15 -12.81 19.31
C PRO A 66 6.59 -11.35 19.13
N LEU A 67 6.44 -10.79 17.92
CA LEU A 67 6.78 -9.40 17.63
C LEU A 67 5.61 -8.43 17.88
N LEU A 68 4.38 -8.93 18.02
CA LEU A 68 3.21 -8.09 18.32
C LEU A 68 3.16 -7.80 19.82
N GLN A 69 3.69 -6.65 20.23
CA GLN A 69 3.76 -6.27 21.65
C GLN A 69 2.50 -5.56 22.17
N GLY A 70 1.62 -5.16 21.26
CA GLY A 70 0.33 -4.61 21.61
C GLY A 70 -0.51 -4.29 20.40
N MET A 71 -1.81 -4.18 20.60
CA MET A 71 -2.73 -3.65 19.60
C MET A 71 -3.88 -2.89 20.25
N THR A 72 -4.39 -1.88 19.56
CA THR A 72 -5.51 -1.03 20.02
C THR A 72 -6.44 -0.76 18.86
N ALA A 73 -7.75 -0.78 19.11
CA ALA A 73 -8.79 -0.39 18.16
C ALA A 73 -9.28 1.02 18.44
N HIS A 74 -9.52 1.77 17.39
CA HIS A 74 -9.91 3.17 17.45
C HIS A 74 -11.02 3.47 16.43
N SER A 75 -11.79 4.51 16.75
CA SER A 75 -12.72 5.16 15.81
C SER A 75 -12.40 6.64 15.55
N ASP A 76 -11.50 7.23 16.36
CA ASP A 76 -10.93 8.56 16.15
C ASP A 76 -9.51 8.45 15.54
N PRO A 77 -9.22 9.09 14.39
CA PRO A 77 -7.87 9.13 13.84
C PRO A 77 -6.82 9.75 14.77
N ARG A 78 -7.17 10.66 15.69
CA ARG A 78 -6.21 11.23 16.65
C ARG A 78 -5.71 10.21 17.65
N GLU A 79 -6.56 9.28 18.08
CA GLU A 79 -6.15 8.20 18.99
C GLU A 79 -5.35 7.14 18.22
N ALA A 80 -5.81 6.78 17.02
CA ALA A 80 -5.13 5.82 16.15
C ALA A 80 -3.73 6.28 15.68
N PHE A 81 -3.52 7.57 15.44
CA PHE A 81 -2.24 8.08 14.95
C PHE A 81 -1.29 8.54 16.06
N LYS A 82 -1.67 8.40 17.32
CA LYS A 82 -0.88 8.89 18.46
C LYS A 82 0.51 8.24 18.52
N ASP A 83 1.53 9.06 18.34
CA ASP A 83 2.95 8.73 18.21
C ASP A 83 3.25 7.64 17.16
N ALA A 84 2.41 7.51 16.12
CA ALA A 84 2.63 6.52 15.07
C ALA A 84 3.96 6.79 14.32
N ASP A 85 4.78 5.74 14.14
CA ASP A 85 6.02 5.79 13.35
C ASP A 85 5.74 5.51 11.87
N ILE A 86 4.72 4.70 11.60
CA ILE A 86 4.28 4.35 10.25
C ILE A 86 2.75 4.41 10.21
N ALA A 87 2.20 5.02 9.16
CA ALA A 87 0.76 5.06 8.91
C ALA A 87 0.44 4.49 7.52
N LEU A 88 -0.33 3.40 7.47
CA LEU A 88 -0.87 2.81 6.25
C LEU A 88 -2.34 3.25 6.10
N LEU A 89 -2.57 4.22 5.22
CA LEU A 89 -3.90 4.76 4.96
C LEU A 89 -4.61 3.92 3.88
N VAL A 90 -5.21 2.80 4.31
CA VAL A 90 -5.90 1.84 3.43
C VAL A 90 -7.37 2.17 3.28
N GLY A 91 -8.03 2.62 4.35
CA GLY A 91 -9.43 3.00 4.36
C GLY A 91 -9.71 4.21 3.47
N ALA A 92 -10.56 4.02 2.46
CA ALA A 92 -11.06 5.07 1.57
C ALA A 92 -12.51 4.75 1.18
N ARG A 93 -13.27 5.76 0.76
CA ARG A 93 -14.63 5.54 0.27
C ARG A 93 -14.55 4.90 -1.12
N PRO A 94 -15.09 3.68 -1.32
CA PRO A 94 -15.17 3.08 -2.64
C PRO A 94 -16.21 3.82 -3.50
N ARG A 95 -16.03 3.74 -4.82
CA ARG A 95 -17.02 4.28 -5.77
C ARG A 95 -18.30 3.44 -5.71
N GLY A 96 -19.41 4.06 -5.29
CA GLY A 96 -20.73 3.43 -5.25
C GLY A 96 -21.49 3.54 -6.58
N PRO A 97 -22.59 2.77 -6.75
CA PRO A 97 -23.51 2.93 -7.88
C PRO A 97 -23.99 4.38 -8.00
N GLY A 98 -23.99 4.92 -9.23
CA GLY A 98 -24.44 6.29 -9.51
C GLY A 98 -23.48 7.41 -9.09
N MET A 99 -22.38 7.11 -8.41
CA MET A 99 -21.42 8.14 -7.95
C MET A 99 -20.56 8.66 -9.11
N GLU A 100 -20.55 9.99 -9.29
CA GLU A 100 -19.66 10.63 -10.24
C GLU A 100 -18.21 10.67 -9.73
N ARG A 101 -17.25 10.85 -10.63
CA ARG A 101 -15.83 10.95 -10.27
C ARG A 101 -15.56 12.12 -9.32
N LYS A 102 -16.27 13.25 -9.51
CA LYS A 102 -16.12 14.45 -8.67
C LYS A 102 -16.57 14.20 -7.24
N ASP A 103 -17.66 13.46 -7.04
CA ASP A 103 -18.21 13.16 -5.72
C ASP A 103 -17.28 12.22 -4.96
N LEU A 104 -16.76 11.19 -5.65
CA LEU A 104 -15.76 10.28 -5.09
C LEU A 104 -14.50 11.03 -4.60
N LEU A 105 -14.02 11.99 -5.41
CA LEU A 105 -12.88 12.83 -5.06
C LEU A 105 -13.19 13.70 -3.84
N GLN A 106 -14.36 14.33 -3.80
CA GLN A 106 -14.75 15.22 -2.70
C GLN A 106 -14.90 14.47 -1.37
N VAL A 107 -15.53 13.29 -1.37
CA VAL A 107 -15.69 12.49 -0.15
C VAL A 107 -14.34 12.01 0.36
N ASN A 108 -13.48 11.48 -0.51
CA ASN A 108 -12.14 11.06 -0.08
C ASN A 108 -11.29 12.27 0.34
N ALA A 109 -11.42 13.42 -0.31
CA ALA A 109 -10.72 14.64 0.11
C ALA A 109 -11.02 15.01 1.56
N GLN A 110 -12.27 14.88 2.01
CA GLN A 110 -12.65 15.12 3.40
C GLN A 110 -11.96 14.13 4.36
N ILE A 111 -11.99 12.83 4.02
CA ILE A 111 -11.35 11.76 4.81
C ILE A 111 -9.85 12.03 4.97
N PHE A 112 -9.14 12.26 3.87
CA PHE A 112 -7.68 12.43 3.88
C PHE A 112 -7.25 13.79 4.42
N THR A 113 -8.11 14.82 4.36
CA THR A 113 -7.87 16.08 5.08
C THR A 113 -7.92 15.87 6.59
N ALA A 114 -8.95 15.17 7.08
CA ALA A 114 -9.09 14.87 8.51
C ALA A 114 -7.96 13.98 9.02
N GLN A 115 -7.61 12.92 8.28
CA GLN A 115 -6.50 12.04 8.65
C GLN A 115 -5.14 12.76 8.59
N GLY A 116 -4.90 13.61 7.58
CA GLY A 116 -3.69 14.43 7.49
C GLY A 116 -3.54 15.37 8.68
N ARG A 117 -4.62 16.06 9.09
CA ARG A 117 -4.60 16.91 10.30
C ARG A 117 -4.32 16.11 11.57
N ALA A 118 -4.95 14.95 11.73
CA ALA A 118 -4.69 14.10 12.89
C ALA A 118 -3.23 13.63 12.93
N LEU A 119 -2.67 13.17 11.81
CA LEU A 119 -1.23 12.84 11.71
C LEU A 119 -0.35 14.05 12.10
N ASN A 120 -0.66 15.23 11.57
CA ASN A 120 0.06 16.46 11.89
C ASN A 120 0.07 16.77 13.39
N GLU A 121 -1.06 16.59 14.06
CA GLU A 121 -1.24 16.90 15.47
C GLU A 121 -0.54 15.88 16.39
N VAL A 122 -0.62 14.58 16.08
CA VAL A 122 -0.32 13.53 17.08
C VAL A 122 0.70 12.48 16.68
N ALA A 123 1.09 12.37 15.40
CA ALA A 123 2.03 11.32 14.98
C ALA A 123 3.48 11.69 15.31
N SER A 124 4.39 10.71 15.18
CA SER A 124 5.83 10.96 15.22
C SER A 124 6.21 12.03 14.19
N ARG A 125 7.15 12.92 14.53
CA ARG A 125 7.63 13.96 13.58
C ARG A 125 8.32 13.37 12.36
N ASP A 126 8.79 12.13 12.48
CA ASP A 126 9.41 11.36 11.39
C ASP A 126 8.49 10.26 10.82
N VAL A 127 7.17 10.32 11.09
CA VAL A 127 6.20 9.33 10.62
C VAL A 127 6.32 9.11 9.11
N LYS A 128 6.30 7.85 8.68
CA LYS A 128 6.22 7.46 7.26
C LYS A 128 4.79 7.10 6.88
N VAL A 129 4.22 7.81 5.91
CA VAL A 129 2.82 7.68 5.52
C VAL A 129 2.72 7.07 4.13
N LEU A 130 2.08 5.90 4.03
CA LEU A 130 1.76 5.24 2.77
C LEU A 130 0.26 5.25 2.53
N VAL A 131 -0.17 5.87 1.43
CA VAL A 131 -1.58 5.84 1.00
C VAL A 131 -1.82 4.70 0.02
N VAL A 132 -2.76 3.83 0.38
CA VAL A 132 -3.25 2.71 -0.43
C VAL A 132 -4.67 2.98 -0.93
N GLY A 133 -5.49 3.67 -0.12
CA GLY A 133 -6.87 4.00 -0.44
C GLY A 133 -7.01 4.90 -1.67
N ASN A 134 -7.82 4.48 -2.63
CA ASN A 134 -7.96 5.19 -3.91
C ASN A 134 -8.82 6.46 -3.82
N PRO A 135 -8.52 7.51 -4.63
CA PRO A 135 -7.40 7.63 -5.58
C PRO A 135 -6.06 7.95 -4.89
N ALA A 136 -5.11 7.00 -4.89
CA ALA A 136 -3.98 7.00 -3.96
C ALA A 136 -3.09 8.25 -4.05
N ASN A 137 -2.67 8.66 -5.26
CA ASN A 137 -1.80 9.83 -5.43
C ASN A 137 -2.47 11.13 -4.96
N THR A 138 -3.74 11.35 -5.32
CA THR A 138 -4.49 12.54 -4.90
C THR A 138 -4.74 12.53 -3.40
N ASN A 139 -5.09 11.39 -2.83
CA ASN A 139 -5.30 11.23 -1.39
C ASN A 139 -4.01 11.48 -0.59
N ALA A 140 -2.86 10.98 -1.06
CA ALA A 140 -1.55 11.28 -0.48
C ALA A 140 -1.22 12.78 -0.53
N TYR A 141 -1.48 13.42 -1.67
CA TYR A 141 -1.30 14.87 -1.81
C TYR A 141 -2.17 15.66 -0.82
N ILE A 142 -3.43 15.27 -0.64
CA ILE A 142 -4.36 15.93 0.29
C ILE A 142 -3.91 15.74 1.74
N ALA A 143 -3.53 14.52 2.12
CA ALA A 143 -3.00 14.24 3.46
C ALA A 143 -1.73 15.05 3.75
N MET A 144 -0.79 15.07 2.80
CA MET A 144 0.45 15.86 2.86
C MET A 144 0.17 17.36 3.03
N LYS A 145 -0.75 17.92 2.24
CA LYS A 145 -1.12 19.35 2.31
C LYS A 145 -1.87 19.71 3.60
N SER A 146 -2.46 18.72 4.25
CA SER A 146 -3.17 18.89 5.52
C SER A 146 -2.26 18.68 6.74
N ALA A 147 -0.98 18.36 6.51
CA ALA A 147 0.02 18.11 7.54
C ALA A 147 1.29 18.95 7.35
N PRO A 148 1.20 20.29 7.51
CA PRO A 148 2.30 21.21 7.24
C PRO A 148 3.54 21.03 8.13
N ASP A 149 3.38 20.44 9.32
CA ASP A 149 4.47 20.25 10.29
C ASP A 149 5.22 18.93 10.09
N LEU A 150 4.80 18.10 9.14
CA LEU A 150 5.45 16.84 8.78
C LEU A 150 6.22 16.99 7.46
N PRO A 151 7.39 16.33 7.31
CA PRO A 151 8.15 16.40 6.07
C PRO A 151 7.33 15.90 4.87
N ALA A 152 7.13 16.74 3.85
CA ALA A 152 6.36 16.38 2.66
C ALA A 152 6.85 15.08 1.97
N LYS A 153 8.16 14.83 2.02
CA LYS A 153 8.80 13.60 1.49
C LYS A 153 8.35 12.30 2.20
N ASN A 154 7.71 12.41 3.36
CA ASN A 154 7.21 11.27 4.13
C ASN A 154 5.77 10.87 3.74
N PHE A 155 5.18 11.49 2.72
CA PHE A 155 3.88 11.09 2.19
C PHE A 155 4.06 10.44 0.82
N THR A 156 3.78 9.14 0.73
CA THR A 156 3.86 8.37 -0.52
C THR A 156 2.50 7.76 -0.88
N ALA A 157 2.32 7.50 -2.17
CA ALA A 157 1.19 6.74 -2.70
C ALA A 157 1.68 5.41 -3.27
N MET A 158 0.89 4.35 -3.12
CA MET A 158 1.32 3.02 -3.52
C MET A 158 1.22 2.78 -5.03
N LEU A 159 2.37 2.84 -5.73
CA LEU A 159 2.53 2.37 -7.12
C LEU A 159 3.11 0.94 -7.20
N ARG A 160 3.51 0.37 -6.05
CA ARG A 160 4.22 -0.91 -5.98
C ARG A 160 3.41 -2.09 -6.53
N LEU A 161 2.07 -2.04 -6.46
CA LEU A 161 1.24 -3.09 -7.05
C LEU A 161 1.31 -3.09 -8.58
N ASP A 162 1.30 -1.90 -9.20
CA ASP A 162 1.43 -1.78 -10.65
C ASP A 162 2.83 -2.20 -11.09
N HIS A 163 3.86 -1.84 -10.31
CA HIS A 163 5.23 -2.33 -10.50
C HIS A 163 5.30 -3.86 -10.45
N ASN A 164 4.78 -4.50 -9.38
CA ASN A 164 4.82 -5.96 -9.22
C ASN A 164 4.01 -6.67 -10.33
N ARG A 165 2.90 -6.10 -10.78
CA ARG A 165 2.13 -6.61 -11.93
C ARG A 165 2.94 -6.52 -13.23
N ALA A 166 3.63 -5.41 -13.46
CA ALA A 166 4.51 -5.23 -14.60
C ALA A 166 5.67 -6.25 -14.60
N LEU A 167 6.33 -6.44 -13.45
CA LEU A 167 7.35 -7.50 -13.29
C LEU A 167 6.81 -8.88 -13.70
N SER A 168 5.62 -9.25 -13.23
CA SER A 168 5.03 -10.56 -13.54
C SER A 168 4.73 -10.75 -15.04
N GLN A 169 4.25 -9.71 -15.72
CA GLN A 169 3.97 -9.75 -17.16
C GLN A 169 5.27 -9.87 -17.96
N LEU A 170 6.32 -9.16 -17.55
CA LEU A 170 7.63 -9.21 -18.20
C LEU A 170 8.32 -10.57 -18.00
N ALA A 171 8.24 -11.13 -16.79
CA ALA A 171 8.72 -12.48 -16.52
C ALA A 171 8.00 -13.51 -17.42
N GLY A 172 6.67 -13.42 -17.52
CA GLY A 172 5.87 -14.30 -18.38
C GLY A 172 6.22 -14.19 -19.87
N LYS A 173 6.43 -12.97 -20.39
CA LYS A 173 6.79 -12.77 -21.82
C LYS A 173 8.22 -13.19 -22.14
N SER A 174 9.17 -12.96 -21.23
CA SER A 174 10.59 -13.25 -21.46
C SER A 174 11.01 -14.68 -21.08
N GLY A 175 10.18 -15.40 -20.33
CA GLY A 175 10.51 -16.71 -19.78
C GLY A 175 11.61 -16.67 -18.70
N LYS A 176 11.87 -15.48 -18.12
CA LYS A 176 12.89 -15.28 -17.08
C LYS A 176 12.26 -15.25 -15.69
N ALA A 177 13.06 -15.54 -14.67
CA ALA A 177 12.60 -15.45 -13.30
C ALA A 177 12.32 -13.99 -12.90
N VAL A 178 11.23 -13.77 -12.18
CA VAL A 178 10.82 -12.41 -11.76
C VAL A 178 11.89 -11.71 -10.90
N ALA A 179 12.64 -12.49 -10.11
CA ALA A 179 13.68 -11.98 -9.22
C ALA A 179 14.92 -11.46 -9.96
N ASP A 180 15.11 -11.88 -11.21
CA ASP A 180 16.26 -11.50 -12.05
C ASP A 180 16.01 -10.21 -12.83
N ILE A 181 14.77 -9.70 -12.83
CA ILE A 181 14.41 -8.44 -13.49
C ILE A 181 14.80 -7.27 -12.59
N GLU A 182 15.56 -6.34 -13.14
CA GLU A 182 16.05 -5.14 -12.47
C GLU A 182 15.69 -3.89 -13.28
N LYS A 183 15.79 -2.71 -12.64
CA LYS A 183 15.64 -1.39 -13.28
C LYS A 183 14.31 -1.15 -14.01
N LEU A 184 13.25 -1.88 -13.63
CA LEU A 184 11.88 -1.55 -14.02
C LEU A 184 11.38 -0.38 -13.18
N ILE A 185 10.66 0.56 -13.81
CA ILE A 185 9.99 1.67 -13.12
C ILE A 185 8.56 1.81 -13.65
N VAL A 186 7.64 2.28 -12.80
CA VAL A 186 6.30 2.71 -13.21
C VAL A 186 6.13 4.20 -12.93
N TRP A 187 5.70 4.96 -13.92
CA TRP A 187 5.48 6.40 -13.83
C TRP A 187 4.00 6.75 -13.69
N GLY A 188 3.73 7.91 -13.09
CA GLY A 188 2.42 8.57 -13.13
C GLY A 188 1.49 8.22 -11.96
N ASN A 189 0.21 8.09 -12.28
CA ASN A 189 -0.88 7.96 -11.30
C ASN A 189 -1.29 6.50 -11.13
N HIS A 190 -1.58 6.04 -9.90
CA HIS A 190 -2.14 4.71 -9.62
C HIS A 190 -3.55 4.59 -10.23
N SER A 191 -3.58 4.23 -11.52
CA SER A 191 -4.75 4.23 -12.38
C SER A 191 -4.39 3.59 -13.73
N PRO A 192 -5.37 3.35 -14.62
CA PRO A 192 -5.08 2.85 -15.96
C PRO A 192 -4.19 3.76 -16.82
N THR A 193 -3.88 4.99 -16.41
CA THR A 193 -2.95 5.89 -17.10
C THR A 193 -1.52 5.81 -16.57
N MET A 194 -1.20 4.87 -15.67
CA MET A 194 0.18 4.57 -15.27
C MET A 194 0.99 4.11 -16.49
N TYR A 195 2.31 4.34 -16.45
CA TYR A 195 3.21 3.95 -17.53
C TYR A 195 4.32 3.02 -16.99
N PRO A 196 4.21 1.69 -17.22
CA PRO A 196 5.26 0.74 -16.87
C PRO A 196 6.36 0.80 -17.92
N ASP A 197 7.54 1.26 -17.51
CA ASP A 197 8.63 1.62 -18.41
C ASP A 197 9.71 0.53 -18.47
N ILE A 198 9.68 -0.24 -19.55
CA ILE A 198 10.63 -1.32 -19.81
C ILE A 198 11.99 -0.84 -20.35
N ARG A 199 12.14 0.43 -20.75
CA ARG A 199 13.30 0.89 -21.54
C ARG A 199 14.64 0.69 -20.82
N TYR A 200 14.63 0.75 -19.49
CA TYR A 200 15.80 0.53 -18.65
C TYR A 200 15.83 -0.83 -17.98
N ALA A 201 14.76 -1.62 -18.09
CA ALA A 201 14.67 -2.90 -17.43
C ALA A 201 15.72 -3.87 -17.99
N THR A 202 16.38 -4.60 -17.09
CA THR A 202 17.42 -5.57 -17.44
C THR A 202 17.17 -6.93 -16.79
N VAL A 203 17.73 -7.99 -17.37
CA VAL A 203 17.77 -9.33 -16.79
C VAL A 203 19.15 -9.94 -17.02
N GLY A 204 19.86 -10.28 -15.94
CA GLY A 204 21.26 -10.74 -16.04
C GLY A 204 22.17 -9.78 -16.83
N GLY A 205 21.94 -8.47 -16.69
CA GLY A 205 22.66 -7.42 -17.42
C GLY A 205 22.21 -7.18 -18.87
N GLN A 206 21.31 -8.00 -19.43
CA GLN A 206 20.78 -7.84 -20.79
C GLN A 206 19.55 -6.92 -20.79
N SER A 207 19.40 -6.07 -21.81
CA SER A 207 18.22 -5.22 -21.97
C SER A 207 16.97 -6.08 -22.21
N LEU A 208 15.96 -5.90 -21.36
CA LEU A 208 14.71 -6.64 -21.47
C LEU A 208 13.88 -6.18 -22.68
N ALA A 209 13.94 -4.89 -23.01
CA ALA A 209 13.32 -4.34 -24.20
C ALA A 209 13.89 -4.96 -25.48
N GLN A 210 15.22 -5.12 -25.57
CA GLN A 210 15.88 -5.78 -26.70
C GLN A 210 15.64 -7.29 -26.72
N LEU A 211 15.57 -7.95 -25.55
CA LEU A 211 15.27 -9.38 -25.48
C LEU A 211 13.85 -9.69 -25.99
N ILE A 212 12.87 -8.84 -25.64
CA ILE A 212 11.49 -8.98 -26.10
C ILE A 212 11.33 -8.57 -27.57
N ASN A 213 12.03 -7.51 -27.98
CA ASN A 213 12.10 -7.00 -29.36
C ASN A 213 10.73 -6.84 -30.06
N ASP A 214 9.73 -6.35 -29.33
CA ASP A 214 8.34 -6.31 -29.78
C ASP A 214 7.64 -5.06 -29.22
N ASP A 215 7.83 -3.92 -29.90
CA ASP A 215 7.24 -2.64 -29.50
C ASP A 215 5.71 -2.63 -29.58
N ALA A 216 5.14 -3.36 -30.55
CA ALA A 216 3.70 -3.53 -30.66
C ALA A 216 3.15 -4.26 -29.44
N TRP A 217 3.79 -5.34 -28.98
CA TRP A 217 3.41 -5.98 -27.73
C TRP A 217 3.54 -5.05 -26.53
N ASN A 218 4.62 -4.26 -26.45
CA ASN A 218 4.80 -3.30 -25.36
C ASN A 218 3.62 -2.30 -25.28
N ARG A 219 3.28 -1.66 -26.41
CA ARG A 219 2.24 -0.64 -26.49
C ARG A 219 0.82 -1.21 -26.39
N ASP A 220 0.54 -2.28 -27.13
CA ASP A 220 -0.83 -2.73 -27.40
C ASP A 220 -1.26 -3.89 -26.46
N VAL A 221 -0.30 -4.57 -25.80
CA VAL A 221 -0.57 -5.71 -24.91
C VAL A 221 -0.09 -5.46 -23.48
N PHE A 222 1.20 -5.19 -23.27
CA PHE A 222 1.80 -5.08 -21.94
C PHE A 222 1.21 -3.92 -21.12
N ILE A 223 1.29 -2.69 -21.62
CA ILE A 223 0.80 -1.50 -20.90
C ILE A 223 -0.71 -1.63 -20.60
N PRO A 224 -1.59 -1.98 -21.57
CA PRO A 224 -3.01 -2.15 -21.30
C PRO A 224 -3.32 -3.30 -20.34
N THR A 225 -2.58 -4.41 -20.40
CA THR A 225 -2.78 -5.55 -19.49
C THR A 225 -2.46 -5.18 -18.05
N VAL A 226 -1.35 -4.48 -17.80
CA VAL A 226 -1.01 -3.99 -16.45
C VAL A 226 -2.09 -3.01 -15.96
N GLY A 227 -2.51 -2.06 -16.81
CA GLY A 227 -3.51 -1.04 -16.46
C GLY A 227 -4.90 -1.60 -16.16
N LYS A 228 -5.27 -2.72 -16.80
CA LYS A 228 -6.56 -3.40 -16.61
C LYS A 228 -6.50 -4.60 -15.68
N ARG A 229 -5.34 -4.92 -15.09
CA ARG A 229 -5.15 -6.14 -14.28
C ARG A 229 -6.09 -6.23 -13.07
N GLY A 230 -6.40 -5.10 -12.45
CA GLY A 230 -7.36 -5.05 -11.35
C GLY A 230 -8.78 -5.49 -11.76
N ALA A 231 -9.25 -5.03 -12.93
CA ALA A 231 -10.55 -5.41 -13.47
C ALA A 231 -10.59 -6.90 -13.83
N ALA A 232 -9.54 -7.42 -14.47
CA ALA A 232 -9.43 -8.85 -14.79
C ALA A 232 -9.49 -9.75 -13.54
N ILE A 233 -8.90 -9.33 -12.41
CA ILE A 233 -8.99 -10.08 -11.15
C ILE A 233 -10.41 -10.05 -10.58
N ILE A 234 -11.09 -8.89 -10.65
CA ILE A 234 -12.48 -8.76 -10.20
C ILE A 234 -13.39 -9.65 -11.05
N GLU A 235 -13.23 -9.64 -12.37
CA GLU A 235 -13.98 -10.51 -13.27
C GLU A 235 -13.81 -11.99 -12.94
N ALA A 236 -12.56 -12.42 -12.65
CA ALA A 236 -12.28 -13.82 -12.34
C ALA A 236 -12.72 -14.26 -10.93
N ARG A 237 -12.66 -13.38 -9.92
CA ARG A 237 -12.88 -13.75 -8.50
C ARG A 237 -14.17 -13.22 -7.90
N GLY A 238 -14.85 -12.28 -8.54
CA GLY A 238 -15.92 -11.48 -7.96
C GLY A 238 -15.49 -10.53 -6.83
N LEU A 239 -14.19 -10.45 -6.53
CA LEU A 239 -13.62 -9.70 -5.42
C LEU A 239 -12.37 -8.93 -5.86
N SER A 240 -12.08 -7.83 -5.16
CA SER A 240 -10.87 -7.04 -5.38
C SER A 240 -9.59 -7.84 -5.06
N SER A 241 -8.45 -7.38 -5.60
CA SER A 241 -7.15 -8.05 -5.45
C SER A 241 -6.48 -7.75 -4.09
N ALA A 242 -7.19 -8.04 -2.99
CA ALA A 242 -6.78 -7.63 -1.64
C ALA A 242 -5.40 -8.16 -1.23
N ALA A 243 -5.14 -9.45 -1.40
CA ALA A 243 -3.88 -10.08 -1.00
C ALA A 243 -2.66 -9.50 -1.73
N SER A 244 -2.75 -9.26 -3.04
CA SER A 244 -1.63 -8.68 -3.79
C SER A 244 -1.46 -7.19 -3.51
N ALA A 245 -2.54 -6.46 -3.21
CA ALA A 245 -2.45 -5.08 -2.73
C ALA A 245 -1.76 -4.99 -1.36
N ALA A 246 -2.11 -5.88 -0.41
CA ALA A 246 -1.44 -5.98 0.87
C ALA A 246 0.05 -6.33 0.70
N ASN A 247 0.39 -7.27 -0.19
CA ASN A 247 1.78 -7.58 -0.52
C ASN A 247 2.56 -6.35 -0.99
N ALA A 248 1.98 -5.59 -1.93
CA ALA A 248 2.63 -4.39 -2.44
C ALA A 248 2.82 -3.30 -1.37
N ALA A 249 1.91 -3.21 -0.39
CA ALA A 249 2.05 -2.28 0.73
C ALA A 249 3.19 -2.70 1.67
N ILE A 250 3.29 -4.00 1.99
CA ILE A 250 4.41 -4.58 2.74
C ILE A 250 5.72 -4.29 2.02
N ASP A 251 5.81 -4.61 0.73
CA ASP A 251 7.02 -4.41 -0.06
C ASP A 251 7.44 -2.94 -0.10
N HIS A 252 6.48 -2.02 -0.26
CA HIS A 252 6.73 -0.58 -0.29
C HIS A 252 7.37 -0.09 1.02
N ILE A 253 6.75 -0.40 2.16
CA ILE A 253 7.29 0.02 3.46
C ILE A 253 8.62 -0.68 3.75
N ARG A 254 8.75 -1.97 3.43
CA ARG A 254 9.96 -2.75 3.65
C ARG A 254 11.15 -2.13 2.93
N ASP A 255 11.04 -1.85 1.65
CA ASP A 255 12.14 -1.26 0.88
C ASP A 255 12.41 0.20 1.29
N TRP A 256 11.38 0.94 1.74
CA TRP A 256 11.56 2.29 2.24
C TRP A 256 12.28 2.35 3.59
N VAL A 257 12.04 1.38 4.48
CA VAL A 257 12.61 1.35 5.84
C VAL A 257 13.94 0.61 5.87
N LEU A 258 14.05 -0.54 5.20
CA LEU A 258 15.22 -1.42 5.24
C LEU A 258 16.18 -1.21 4.06
N GLY A 259 15.76 -0.43 3.06
CA GLY A 259 16.49 -0.20 1.82
C GLY A 259 16.26 -1.31 0.78
N SER A 260 16.38 -0.94 -0.49
CA SER A 260 16.25 -1.85 -1.64
C SER A 260 17.57 -2.50 -2.08
N ASN A 261 18.65 -2.33 -1.30
CA ASN A 261 20.02 -2.76 -1.65
C ASN A 261 20.47 -2.27 -3.04
N GLY A 262 20.09 -1.04 -3.41
CA GLY A 262 20.44 -0.41 -4.69
C GLY A 262 19.51 -0.78 -5.85
N LYS A 263 18.52 -1.65 -5.65
CA LYS A 263 17.51 -1.97 -6.67
C LYS A 263 16.52 -0.81 -6.86
N TRP A 264 16.06 -0.62 -8.09
CA TRP A 264 14.96 0.29 -8.41
C TRP A 264 13.63 -0.39 -8.06
N VAL A 265 12.73 0.33 -7.39
CA VAL A 265 11.42 -0.15 -6.90
C VAL A 265 10.34 0.89 -7.09
#